data_AF-A0A2N2PSG4-F1
#
_entry.id   AF-A0A2N2PSG4-F1
#
_cell.length_a   1.000
_cell.length_b   1.000
_cell.length_c   1.000
_cell.angle_alpha   90.00
_cell.angle_beta   90.00
_cell.angle_gamma   90.00
#
_symmetry.space_group_name_H-M   'P 1'
#
loop_
_entity.id
_entity.type
_entity.pdbx_description
1 polymer ?
#
loop_
_entity_poly.entity_id
_entity_poly.type
_entity_poly.pdbx_seq_one_letter_code
_entity_poly.pdbx_strand_id
1 'polypeptide(L)' 'MPKYAVPPEVLVSWSADLAYAIGLLTADGNLNKDRTRVEFISTDKDLIDLFCQALQLEDIHVVFTPPRLRRN' A
#
# COMPACT_ATOMS: atom_id res chain seq x y z
N MET A 1 -26.26 -4.32 -2.76
CA MET A 1 -25.56 -4.14 -4.06
C MET A 1 -24.24 -3.44 -3.80
N PRO A 2 -23.11 -3.92 -4.33
CA PRO A 2 -21.86 -3.17 -4.23
C PRO A 2 -22.06 -1.81 -4.91
N LYS A 3 -21.75 -0.72 -4.20
CA LYS A 3 -21.90 0.65 -4.71
C LYS A 3 -20.91 1.00 -5.82
N TYR A 4 -19.93 0.11 -6.05
CA TYR A 4 -18.84 0.30 -7.00
C TYR A 4 -18.63 -1.03 -7.74
N ALA A 5 -18.68 -0.99 -9.06
CA ALA A 5 -18.29 -2.10 -9.92
C ALA A 5 -16.87 -1.81 -10.42
N VAL A 6 -15.98 -2.78 -10.27
CA VAL A 6 -14.64 -2.70 -10.86
C VAL A 6 -14.79 -2.95 -12.36
N PRO A 7 -14.30 -2.06 -13.24
CA PRO A 7 -14.38 -2.27 -14.67
C PRO A 7 -13.66 -3.57 -15.07
N PRO A 8 -14.20 -4.39 -15.99
CA PRO A 8 -13.59 -5.66 -16.39
C PRO A 8 -12.13 -5.53 -16.83
N GLU A 9 -11.78 -4.44 -17.51
CA GLU A 9 -10.42 -4.11 -17.94
C GLU A 9 -9.41 -4.01 -16.79
N VAL A 10 -9.86 -3.64 -15.58
CA VAL A 10 -9.03 -3.60 -14.36
C VAL A 10 -8.86 -5.00 -13.75
N LEU A 11 -9.83 -5.90 -13.96
CA LEU A 11 -9.79 -7.27 -13.44
C LEU A 11 -8.88 -8.20 -14.28
N VAL A 12 -8.56 -7.82 -15.52
CA VAL A 12 -7.89 -8.68 -16.50
C VAL A 12 -6.37 -8.77 -16.29
N SER A 13 -5.74 -7.87 -15.53
CA SER A 13 -4.29 -7.83 -15.34
C SER A 13 -3.83 -8.25 -13.94
N TRP A 14 -4.24 -9.43 -13.48
CA TRP A 14 -3.61 -10.03 -12.29
C TRP A 14 -2.16 -10.45 -12.58
N SER A 15 -1.25 -9.99 -11.75
CA SER A 15 0.16 -10.40 -11.75
C SER A 15 0.59 -10.86 -10.35
N ALA A 16 1.70 -11.58 -10.27
CA ALA A 16 2.30 -11.96 -8.98
C ALA A 16 2.68 -10.72 -8.15
N ASP A 17 3.18 -9.68 -8.80
CA ASP A 17 3.53 -8.40 -8.19
C ASP A 17 2.31 -7.71 -7.57
N LEU A 18 1.21 -7.64 -8.33
CA LEU A 18 -0.04 -7.06 -7.83
C LEU A 18 -0.59 -7.86 -6.63
N ALA A 19 -0.55 -9.20 -6.69
CA ALA A 19 -0.99 -10.05 -5.59
C ALA A 19 -0.12 -9.85 -4.34
N TYR A 20 1.19 -9.71 -4.50
CA TYR A 20 2.12 -9.44 -3.41
C TYR A 20 1.83 -8.08 -2.75
N ALA A 21 1.68 -7.02 -3.55
CA ALA A 21 1.36 -5.69 -3.06
C ALA A 21 0.02 -5.66 -2.29
N ILE A 22 -1.01 -6.34 -2.80
CA ILE A 22 -2.30 -6.47 -2.11
C ILE A 22 -2.15 -7.21 -0.78
N GLY A 23 -1.31 -8.25 -0.73
CA GLY A 23 -1.00 -8.98 0.51
C GLY A 23 -0.41 -8.08 1.58
N LEU A 24 0.59 -7.26 1.22
CA LEU A 24 1.19 -6.27 2.13
C LEU A 24 0.18 -5.24 2.61
N LEU A 25 -0.65 -4.70 1.70
CA LEU A 25 -1.70 -3.74 2.05
C LEU A 25 -2.75 -4.33 2.99
N THR A 26 -3.06 -5.61 2.83
CA THR A 26 -4.06 -6.30 3.65
C THR A 26 -3.53 -6.62 5.05
N ALA A 27 -2.23 -6.92 5.17
CA ALA A 27 -1.59 -7.24 6.43
C ALA A 27 -1.32 -5.99 7.28
N ASP A 28 -0.66 -4.98 6.70
CA ASP A 28 -0.08 -3.85 7.44
C ASP A 28 -0.47 -2.47 6.85
N GLY A 29 -1.28 -2.47 5.78
CA GLY A 29 -1.74 -1.23 5.15
C GLY A 29 -2.89 -0.56 5.91
N ASN A 30 -3.16 0.68 5.53
CA ASN A 30 -4.27 1.47 6.03
C ASN A 30 -4.98 2.21 4.89
N LEU A 31 -6.30 2.33 4.99
CA LEU A 31 -7.11 3.16 4.11
C LEU A 31 -7.56 4.39 4.90
N ASN A 32 -7.25 5.58 4.39
CA ASN A 32 -7.63 6.82 5.06
C ASN A 32 -9.18 6.93 5.20
N LYS A 33 -9.64 7.80 6.12
CA LYS A 33 -11.07 7.97 6.43
C LYS A 33 -11.93 8.28 5.20
N ASP A 34 -11.38 9.05 4.26
CA ASP A 34 -12.06 9.47 3.02
C ASP A 34 -11.98 8.42 1.91
N ARG A 35 -11.25 7.31 2.14
CA ARG A 35 -11.06 6.17 1.21
C ARG A 35 -10.43 6.54 -0.12
N THR A 36 -9.59 7.56 -0.11
CA THR A 36 -8.89 8.10 -1.29
C THR A 36 -7.40 7.80 -1.30
N ARG A 37 -6.83 7.38 -0.16
CA ARG A 37 -5.39 7.11 -0.01
C ARG A 37 -5.18 5.80 0.73
N VAL A 38 -4.38 4.93 0.13
CA VAL A 38 -3.88 3.71 0.75
C VAL A 38 -2.45 3.99 1.20
N GLU A 39 -2.14 3.63 2.44
CA GLU A 39 -0.83 3.83 3.06
C GLU A 39 -0.25 2.48 3.45
N PHE A 40 1.01 2.24 3.14
CA PHE A 40 1.82 1.14 3.67
C PHE A 40 3.04 1.75 4.36
N ILE A 41 3.27 1.38 5.61
CA ILE A 41 4.36 1.92 6.42
C ILE A 41 5.12 0.75 7.01
N SER A 42 6.43 0.72 6.81
CA SER A 42 7.31 -0.29 7.39
C SER A 42 8.61 0.34 7.89
N THR A 43 9.23 -0.27 8.89
CA THR A 43 10.62 0.04 9.27
C THR A 43 11.63 -0.75 8.45
N ASP A 44 11.17 -1.76 7.71
CA ASP A 44 11.97 -2.58 6.80
C ASP A 44 12.00 -1.91 5.42
N LYS A 45 13.19 -1.47 5.01
CA LYS A 45 13.40 -0.78 3.73
C LYS A 45 13.23 -1.73 2.54
N ASP A 46 13.63 -2.99 2.66
CA ASP A 46 13.56 -3.94 1.55
C ASP A 46 12.09 -4.26 1.23
N LEU A 47 11.22 -4.31 2.25
CA LEU A 47 9.77 -4.42 2.04
C LEU A 47 9.17 -3.20 1.33
N ILE A 48 9.62 -1.98 1.67
CA ILE A 48 9.19 -0.76 0.98
C ILE A 48 9.64 -0.80 -0.48
N ASP A 49 10.88 -1.18 -0.74
CA ASP A 49 11.44 -1.22 -2.08
C ASP A 49 10.73 -2.28 -2.95
N LEU A 50 10.46 -3.48 -2.40
CA LEU A 50 9.67 -4.53 -3.06
C LEU A 50 8.25 -4.08 -3.37
N PHE A 51 7.58 -3.42 -2.41
CA PHE A 51 6.23 -2.89 -2.61
C PHE A 51 6.19 -1.84 -3.73
N CYS A 52 7.15 -0.91 -3.74
CA CYS A 52 7.23 0.11 -4.77
C CYS A 52 7.56 -0.47 -6.15
N GLN A 53 8.46 -1.46 -6.23
CA GLN A 53 8.74 -2.19 -7.47
C GLN A 53 7.50 -2.92 -7.99
N ALA A 54 6.77 -3.62 -7.12
CA ALA A 54 5.58 -4.39 -7.49
C ALA A 54 4.46 -3.52 -8.08
N LEU A 55 4.36 -2.26 -7.66
CA LEU A 55 3.39 -1.28 -8.15
C LEU A 55 3.97 -0.27 -9.15
N GLN A 56 5.24 -0.40 -9.53
CA GLN A 56 5.95 0.53 -10.41
C GLN A 56 5.83 2.00 -9.95
N LEU A 57 5.95 2.23 -8.64
CA LEU A 57 5.85 3.57 -8.05
C LEU A 57 7.21 4.28 -8.13
N GLU A 58 7.21 5.46 -8.73
CA GLU A 58 8.43 6.28 -8.88
C GLU A 58 8.66 7.22 -7.68
N ASP A 59 7.60 7.55 -6.93
CA ASP A 59 7.64 8.59 -5.89
C ASP A 59 7.55 7.97 -4.48
N ILE A 60 8.72 7.70 -3.88
CA ILE A 60 8.83 7.12 -2.54
C ILE A 60 9.13 8.24 -1.54
N HIS A 61 8.10 8.71 -0.83
CA HIS A 61 8.30 9.58 0.34
C HIS A 61 8.72 8.74 1.55
N VAL A 62 10.03 8.50 1.69
CA VAL A 62 10.59 7.90 2.92
C VAL A 62 10.55 8.95 4.03
N VAL A 63 9.53 8.87 4.89
CA VAL A 63 9.44 9.72 6.08
C VAL A 63 10.09 9.00 7.26
N PHE A 64 11.24 9.49 7.71
CA PHE A 64 11.79 9.09 9.00
C PHE A 64 10.96 9.74 10.10
N THR A 65 9.97 9.01 10.60
CA THR A 65 9.22 9.45 11.77
C THR A 65 10.04 9.10 13.00
N PRO A 66 10.56 10.08 13.77
CA PRO A 66 11.22 9.76 15.03
C PRO A 66 10.21 9.02 15.92
N PRO A 67 10.65 8.03 16.71
CA PRO A 67 9.75 7.30 17.61
C PRO A 67 8.97 8.31 18.44
N ARG A 68 7.64 8.25 18.37
CA ARG A 68 6.80 9.14 19.17
C ARG A 68 7.20 8.94 20.63
N LEU A 69 7.78 9.97 21.24
CA LEU A 69 8.01 10.02 22.69
C LEU A 69 6.69 9.63 23.35
N ARG A 70 6.64 8.45 23.99
CA ARG A 70 5.49 8.06 24.78
C ARG A 70 5.35 9.12 25.87
N ARG A 71 4.33 9.97 25.74
CA ARG A 71 3.90 10.80 26.86
C ARG A 71 3.33 9.83 27.89
N ASN A 72 4.07 9.68 29.00
CA ASN A 72 3.61 9.03 30.22
C ASN A 72 2.34 9.69 30.74
#